data_AF-A0A952WNK4-F1
#
_entry.id   AF-A0A952WNK4-F1
#
_cell.length_a   1.000
_cell.length_b   1.000
_cell.length_c   1.000
_cell.angle_alpha   90.00
_cell.angle_beta   90.00
_cell.angle_gamma   90.00
#
_symmetry.space_group_name_H-M   'P 1'
#
loop_
_entity.id
_entity.type
_entity.pdbx_description
1 polymer ?
#
loop_
_entity_poly.entity_id
_entity_poly.type
_entity_poly.pdbx_seq_one_letter_code
_entity_poly.pdbx_strand_id
1 'polypeptide(L)'
;MTYRLGVFSDVGLDEAYLKLILDEHSTARRPRLERYWTYYRNPLRPVGHGIGGEVDRPGRWYRQAQEIGLPGRIIGRSGKTGEQVQGGRREVVIENDIAWRIQSMVDFMFSKPVAIHSGAGDRDLAGRIERALDRVWENSGGIALFQDMALLGHVYGHVDLVVRMDPEASGVESVRVEVVEPTRGIPVLDPADYRSLAAYVIHFEREEIAAESPGWLGAMAMPTRRRGGTDRSIGVRRKRTTVTEVMSSRARQVYLDERLVSQESFEWTGGRIPVCHIQNISEPFRYEGFGEVEAMIAMQDELNTRLSDRASRVTLQSFKMYLARGIEGFEKSPVGPGVMWSTDNPHASIHEFGGDGESPSELAHVQEVREALDKISCVPPLASGVVRARIGNLSSANALRITLMGLLSKTARKRVTYGQGITRACGLILAGLDHAGVLRTRPEDRAVSLRWPDPLPTDDREAAHSARAKFDLGVPRDRVLEELGYAPGDTGVT
;
A
#
# COMPACT_ATOMS: atom_id res chain seq x y z
N MET A 1 28.51 -22.68 -5.88
CA MET A 1 28.11 -21.84 -7.03
C MET A 1 28.20 -20.41 -6.54
N THR A 2 28.71 -19.51 -7.37
CA THR A 2 29.38 -18.28 -6.93
C THR A 2 28.93 -17.15 -7.84
N TYR A 3 28.47 -16.04 -7.26
CA TYR A 3 28.12 -14.85 -8.03
C TYR A 3 29.35 -14.34 -8.81
N ARG A 4 29.17 -13.94 -10.07
CA ARG A 4 30.25 -13.47 -10.95
C ARG A 4 30.20 -11.95 -11.09
N LEU A 5 30.51 -11.25 -10.00
CA LEU A 5 30.30 -9.81 -9.86
C LEU A 5 31.49 -8.94 -10.33
N GLY A 6 32.42 -9.47 -11.13
CA GLY A 6 33.60 -8.71 -11.58
C GLY A 6 33.27 -7.40 -12.30
N VAL A 7 32.11 -7.33 -12.96
CA VAL A 7 31.60 -6.12 -13.65
C VAL A 7 31.16 -4.99 -12.69
N PHE A 8 31.04 -5.28 -11.38
CA PHE A 8 30.65 -4.34 -10.33
C PHE A 8 31.80 -4.01 -9.37
N SER A 9 33.04 -4.36 -9.74
CA SER A 9 34.22 -4.10 -8.92
C SER A 9 34.50 -2.60 -8.73
N ASP A 10 34.06 -1.76 -9.67
CA ASP A 10 34.15 -0.29 -9.61
C ASP A 10 33.29 0.32 -8.50
N VAL A 11 32.22 -0.37 -8.11
CA VAL A 11 31.31 0.05 -7.02
C VAL A 11 31.54 -0.75 -5.74
N GLY A 12 32.62 -1.54 -5.68
CA GLY A 12 33.00 -2.33 -4.51
C GLY A 12 32.03 -3.47 -4.17
N LEU A 13 31.16 -3.88 -5.11
CA LEU A 13 30.18 -4.93 -4.88
C LEU A 13 30.78 -6.30 -5.22
N ASP A 14 31.28 -6.99 -4.20
CA ASP A 14 31.71 -8.38 -4.29
C ASP A 14 30.64 -9.35 -3.76
N GLU A 15 30.94 -10.66 -3.83
CA GLU A 15 29.98 -11.69 -3.42
C GLU A 15 29.69 -11.65 -1.92
N ALA A 16 30.69 -11.39 -1.10
CA ALA A 16 30.52 -11.33 0.35
C ALA A 16 29.62 -10.16 0.74
N TYR A 17 29.82 -9.00 0.10
CA TYR A 17 28.99 -7.83 0.32
C TYR A 17 27.57 -8.04 -0.19
N LEU A 18 27.39 -8.62 -1.39
CA LEU A 18 26.05 -8.97 -1.91
C LEU A 18 25.30 -9.91 -0.95
N LYS A 19 25.95 -10.96 -0.45
CA LYS A 19 25.33 -11.89 0.50
C LYS A 19 24.96 -11.20 1.81
N LEU A 20 25.80 -10.30 2.31
CA LEU A 20 25.52 -9.53 3.52
C LEU A 20 24.28 -8.66 3.37
N ILE A 21 24.16 -7.88 2.28
CA ILE A 21 22.99 -7.00 2.07
C ILE A 21 21.70 -7.78 1.83
N LEU A 22 21.78 -8.95 1.18
CA LEU A 22 20.64 -9.85 1.01
C LEU A 22 20.17 -10.40 2.35
N ASP A 23 21.10 -10.82 3.21
CA ASP A 23 20.79 -11.33 4.54
C ASP A 23 20.20 -10.24 5.44
N GLU A 24 20.81 -9.06 5.52
CA GLU A 24 20.31 -7.90 6.28
C GLU A 24 18.90 -7.50 5.83
N HIS A 25 18.68 -7.43 4.51
CA HIS A 25 17.36 -7.11 3.97
C HIS A 25 16.32 -8.18 4.36
N SER A 26 16.67 -9.45 4.23
CA SER A 26 15.75 -10.56 4.49
C SER A 26 15.38 -10.71 5.98
N THR A 27 16.33 -10.41 6.88
CA THR A 27 16.19 -10.63 8.33
C THR A 27 15.70 -9.40 9.08
N ALA A 28 16.05 -8.19 8.64
CA ALA A 28 15.71 -6.95 9.35
C ALA A 28 14.69 -6.09 8.62
N ARG A 29 14.90 -5.78 7.33
CA ARG A 29 14.09 -4.79 6.60
C ARG A 29 12.78 -5.37 6.09
N ARG A 30 12.84 -6.48 5.35
CA ARG A 30 11.67 -7.13 4.74
C ARG A 30 10.58 -7.48 5.76
N PRO A 31 10.87 -8.05 6.94
CA PRO A 31 9.82 -8.34 7.93
C PRO A 31 9.07 -7.09 8.42
N ARG A 32 9.77 -5.95 8.53
CA ARG A 32 9.18 -4.67 8.90
C ARG A 32 8.25 -4.16 7.81
N LEU A 33 8.72 -4.18 6.55
CA LEU A 33 7.92 -3.78 5.39
C LEU A 33 6.67 -4.68 5.22
N GLU A 34 6.84 -6.00 5.30
CA GLU A 34 5.72 -6.96 5.25
C GLU A 34 4.67 -6.67 6.33
N ARG A 35 5.10 -6.24 7.52
CA ARG A 35 4.18 -5.80 8.58
C ARG A 35 3.36 -4.58 8.15
N TYR A 36 3.96 -3.59 7.52
CA TYR A 36 3.24 -2.40 7.05
C TYR A 36 2.19 -2.75 6.00
N TRP A 37 2.58 -3.53 5.00
CA TRP A 37 1.64 -4.01 3.98
C TRP A 37 0.50 -4.84 4.59
N THR A 38 0.85 -5.70 5.54
CA THR A 38 -0.11 -6.56 6.25
C THR A 38 -1.09 -5.75 7.09
N TYR A 39 -0.66 -4.67 7.74
CA TYR A 39 -1.54 -3.74 8.45
C TYR A 39 -2.44 -2.95 7.51
N TYR A 40 -1.90 -2.47 6.38
CA TYR A 40 -2.68 -1.76 5.37
C TYR A 40 -3.76 -2.66 4.74
N ARG A 41 -3.38 -3.84 4.21
CA ARG A 41 -4.32 -4.75 3.54
C ARG A 41 -5.25 -5.47 4.51
N ASN A 42 -4.79 -5.72 5.72
CA ASN A 42 -5.45 -6.51 6.76
C ASN A 42 -6.07 -7.84 6.24
N PRO A 43 -5.28 -8.70 5.56
CA PRO A 43 -5.82 -9.90 4.92
C PRO A 43 -6.43 -10.90 5.91
N LEU A 44 -7.45 -11.63 5.45
CA LEU A 44 -8.03 -12.77 6.16
C LEU A 44 -7.12 -13.99 5.97
N ARG A 45 -6.65 -14.57 7.08
CA ARG A 45 -5.91 -15.83 7.10
C ARG A 45 -6.84 -16.93 7.62
N PRO A 46 -7.12 -17.97 6.84
CA PRO A 46 -7.91 -19.09 7.32
C PRO A 46 -7.25 -19.71 8.56
N VAL A 47 -8.04 -19.95 9.60
CA VAL A 47 -7.65 -20.80 10.72
C VAL A 47 -8.52 -22.05 10.62
N GLY A 48 -7.88 -23.22 10.51
CA GLY A 48 -8.58 -24.46 10.20
C GLY A 48 -9.73 -24.73 11.17
N HIS A 49 -10.84 -25.26 10.65
CA HIS A 49 -11.87 -25.88 11.50
C HIS A 49 -11.31 -27.21 11.96
N GLY A 50 -10.72 -27.27 13.15
CA GLY A 50 -10.25 -28.53 13.71
C GLY A 50 -11.42 -29.51 13.84
N ILE A 51 -11.47 -30.53 12.98
CA ILE A 51 -12.26 -31.74 13.22
C ILE A 51 -11.45 -32.58 14.21
N GLY A 52 -11.65 -32.34 15.50
CA GLY A 52 -11.05 -33.12 16.59
C GLY A 52 -9.81 -32.49 17.20
N GLY A 53 -9.96 -31.89 18.39
CA GLY A 53 -8.87 -31.38 19.22
C GLY A 53 -9.22 -29.99 19.77
N GLU A 54 -9.61 -29.97 21.05
CA GLU A 54 -9.96 -28.81 21.89
C GLU A 54 -10.92 -27.77 21.29
N VAL A 55 -12.12 -27.76 21.87
CA VAL A 55 -13.27 -26.98 21.46
C VAL A 55 -13.06 -25.50 21.84
N ASP A 56 -12.30 -24.76 21.04
CA ASP A 56 -12.43 -23.29 20.93
C ASP A 56 -13.75 -23.00 20.19
N ARG A 57 -14.88 -22.99 20.91
CA ARG A 57 -16.22 -22.58 20.41
C ARG A 57 -16.31 -21.04 20.30
N PRO A 58 -17.10 -20.45 19.38
CA PRO A 58 -17.36 -20.73 17.97
C PRO A 58 -16.91 -19.58 17.03
N GLY A 59 -16.82 -19.81 15.71
CA GLY A 59 -17.49 -18.89 14.76
C GLY A 59 -16.68 -18.19 13.67
N ARG A 60 -15.34 -18.09 13.71
CA ARG A 60 -14.57 -17.50 12.60
C ARG A 60 -13.56 -18.47 12.03
N TRP A 61 -13.76 -18.79 10.76
CA TRP A 61 -12.84 -19.57 9.93
C TRP A 61 -11.56 -18.81 9.58
N TYR A 62 -11.40 -17.58 10.07
CA TYR A 62 -10.33 -16.67 9.71
C TYR A 62 -9.80 -15.89 10.92
N ARG A 63 -8.58 -15.36 10.76
CA ARG A 63 -8.01 -14.28 11.56
C ARG A 63 -7.62 -13.12 10.65
N GLN A 64 -7.84 -11.90 11.13
CA GLN A 64 -7.35 -10.71 10.48
C GLN A 64 -5.91 -10.41 10.92
N ALA A 65 -5.14 -9.81 10.03
CA ALA A 65 -3.74 -9.47 10.26
C ALA A 65 -3.53 -8.50 11.42
N GLN A 66 -4.39 -7.48 11.55
CA GLN A 66 -4.31 -6.50 12.64
C GLN A 66 -4.58 -7.09 14.03
N GLU A 67 -5.09 -8.33 14.13
CA GLU A 67 -5.24 -9.01 15.42
C GLU A 67 -3.90 -9.26 16.13
N ILE A 68 -2.77 -9.20 15.41
CA ILE A 68 -1.44 -9.36 16.01
C ILE A 68 -1.11 -8.26 17.03
N GLY A 69 -1.68 -7.07 16.87
CA GLY A 69 -1.50 -5.95 17.78
C GLY A 69 -2.44 -5.96 18.99
N LEU A 70 -3.42 -6.88 19.01
CA LEU A 70 -4.38 -6.97 20.10
C LEU A 70 -3.79 -7.65 21.35
N PRO A 71 -4.20 -7.23 22.56
CA PRO A 71 -3.71 -7.81 23.80
C PRO A 71 -4.15 -9.26 23.97
N GLY A 72 -3.32 -10.06 24.66
CA GLY A 72 -3.56 -11.49 24.90
C GLY A 72 -4.93 -11.81 25.51
N ARG A 73 -5.45 -10.92 26.37
CA ARG A 73 -6.79 -11.03 27.00
C ARG A 73 -7.96 -11.04 26.00
N ILE A 74 -7.75 -10.53 24.78
CA ILE A 74 -8.76 -10.48 23.72
C ILE A 74 -8.59 -11.69 22.79
N ILE A 75 -7.36 -11.95 22.36
CA ILE A 75 -7.07 -12.99 21.35
C ILE A 75 -6.91 -14.41 21.93
N GLY A 76 -6.99 -14.56 23.25
CA GLY A 76 -6.89 -15.85 23.94
C GLY A 76 -5.49 -16.47 23.91
N ARG A 77 -4.42 -15.65 23.80
CA ARG A 77 -3.04 -16.16 23.85
C ARG A 77 -2.56 -16.26 25.31
N SER A 78 -2.19 -17.47 25.73
CA SER A 78 -1.45 -17.71 26.97
C SER A 78 -0.09 -16.99 26.92
N GLY A 79 0.34 -16.39 28.03
CA GLY A 79 1.66 -15.78 28.14
C GLY A 79 2.79 -16.81 27.98
N LYS A 80 4.02 -16.35 27.74
CA LYS A 80 5.22 -17.21 27.75
C LYS A 80 5.47 -17.87 29.12
N THR A 81 4.93 -17.28 30.18
CA THR A 81 4.74 -17.90 31.49
C THR A 81 3.41 -18.62 31.46
N GLY A 82 3.39 -19.94 31.65
CA GLY A 82 2.23 -20.84 31.54
C GLY A 82 1.02 -20.57 32.45
N GLU A 83 0.78 -19.32 32.85
CA GLU A 83 -0.51 -18.85 33.33
C GLU A 83 -1.48 -18.79 32.14
N GLN A 84 -2.34 -19.81 32.07
CA GLN A 84 -3.56 -19.70 31.27
C GLN A 84 -4.31 -18.47 31.74
N VAL A 85 -4.44 -17.47 30.88
CA VAL A 85 -5.43 -16.41 31.09
C VAL A 85 -6.79 -17.11 31.16
N GLN A 86 -7.40 -17.13 32.34
CA GLN A 86 -8.77 -17.63 32.52
C GLN A 86 -9.70 -16.81 31.62
N GLY A 87 -10.04 -17.36 30.46
CA GLY A 87 -10.90 -16.72 29.46
C GLY A 87 -10.45 -17.07 28.06
N GLY A 88 -11.29 -17.83 27.34
CA GLY A 88 -11.11 -18.08 25.91
C GLY A 88 -11.11 -16.79 25.09
N ARG A 89 -10.82 -16.92 23.79
CA ARG A 89 -10.85 -15.79 22.85
C ARG A 89 -12.17 -15.01 22.95
N ARG A 90 -12.08 -13.69 23.09
CA ARG A 90 -13.23 -12.78 23.09
C ARG A 90 -13.66 -12.42 21.68
N GLU A 91 -14.80 -11.75 21.56
CA GLU A 91 -15.22 -11.15 20.29
C GLU A 91 -14.19 -10.11 19.83
N VAL A 92 -13.76 -10.23 18.58
CA VAL A 92 -12.75 -9.36 17.97
C VAL A 92 -13.40 -8.50 16.90
N VAL A 93 -13.33 -7.18 17.10
CA VAL A 93 -13.78 -6.17 16.15
C VAL A 93 -12.55 -5.46 15.60
N ILE A 94 -12.38 -5.52 14.28
CA ILE A 94 -11.33 -4.85 13.55
C ILE A 94 -11.96 -3.84 12.60
N GLU A 95 -11.52 -2.59 12.72
CA GLU A 95 -11.84 -1.51 11.78
C GLU A 95 -10.54 -1.04 11.14
N ASN A 96 -10.41 -1.17 9.82
CA ASN A 96 -9.17 -0.84 9.14
C ASN A 96 -9.14 0.64 8.72
N ASP A 97 -8.90 1.52 9.69
CA ASP A 97 -8.81 2.96 9.46
C ASP A 97 -7.59 3.36 8.63
N ILE A 98 -6.50 2.58 8.73
CA ILE A 98 -5.30 2.76 7.91
C ILE A 98 -5.64 2.69 6.41
N ALA A 99 -6.39 1.68 5.97
CA ALA A 99 -6.63 1.45 4.55
C ALA A 99 -7.31 2.62 3.85
N TRP A 100 -8.43 3.10 4.39
CA TRP A 100 -9.19 4.16 3.73
C TRP A 100 -8.44 5.49 3.74
N ARG A 101 -7.68 5.79 4.82
CA ARG A 101 -6.84 6.99 4.89
C ARG A 101 -5.73 6.99 3.84
N ILE A 102 -5.07 5.85 3.66
CA ILE A 102 -4.03 5.66 2.63
C ILE A 102 -4.66 5.86 1.24
N GLN A 103 -5.80 5.24 0.96
CA GLN A 103 -6.50 5.40 -0.31
C GLN A 103 -6.86 6.86 -0.58
N SER A 104 -7.44 7.56 0.41
CA SER A 104 -7.75 8.99 0.26
C SER A 104 -6.52 9.82 -0.08
N MET A 105 -5.35 9.56 0.54
CA MET A 105 -4.14 10.30 0.17
C MET A 105 -3.65 9.98 -1.24
N VAL A 106 -3.73 8.72 -1.68
CA VAL A 106 -3.41 8.31 -3.05
C VAL A 106 -4.31 9.04 -4.05
N ASP A 107 -5.62 9.08 -3.79
CA ASP A 107 -6.59 9.77 -4.64
C ASP A 107 -6.29 11.28 -4.71
N PHE A 108 -5.90 11.92 -3.61
CA PHE A 108 -5.49 13.33 -3.62
C PHE A 108 -4.16 13.59 -4.37
N MET A 109 -3.27 12.59 -4.43
CA MET A 109 -2.02 12.72 -5.17
C MET A 109 -2.23 12.53 -6.67
N PHE A 110 -2.95 11.48 -7.07
CA PHE A 110 -3.09 11.01 -8.45
C PHE A 110 -4.55 10.68 -8.84
N SER A 111 -5.49 11.59 -8.56
CA SER A 111 -6.88 11.51 -9.06
C SER A 111 -7.00 11.82 -10.55
N LYS A 112 -6.05 12.58 -11.10
CA LYS A 112 -6.02 13.05 -12.48
C LYS A 112 -4.58 12.89 -13.02
N PRO A 113 -4.40 12.65 -14.34
CA PRO A 113 -3.08 12.52 -14.94
C PRO A 113 -2.17 13.74 -14.69
N VAL A 114 -0.88 13.49 -14.49
CA VAL A 114 0.14 14.54 -14.40
C VAL A 114 0.57 14.91 -15.81
N ALA A 115 0.44 16.18 -16.19
CA ALA A 115 0.89 16.62 -17.51
C ALA A 115 2.40 16.83 -17.50
N ILE A 116 3.08 16.28 -18.51
CA ILE A 116 4.53 16.39 -18.70
C ILE A 116 4.77 17.36 -19.85
N HIS A 117 5.55 18.40 -19.59
CA HIS A 117 5.90 19.41 -20.59
C HIS A 117 7.39 19.35 -20.90
N SER A 118 7.72 19.34 -22.20
CA SER A 118 9.11 19.34 -22.65
C SER A 118 9.75 20.72 -22.49
N GLY A 119 11.00 20.73 -22.05
CA GLY A 119 11.85 21.92 -21.98
C GLY A 119 12.66 22.18 -23.25
N ALA A 120 12.47 21.39 -24.32
CA ALA A 120 13.19 21.57 -25.57
C ALA A 120 12.88 22.93 -26.23
N GLY A 121 13.90 23.59 -26.76
CA GLY A 121 13.76 24.91 -27.39
C GLY A 121 13.00 24.87 -28.73
N ASP A 122 13.06 23.75 -29.45
CA ASP A 122 12.30 23.51 -30.68
C ASP A 122 10.90 22.97 -30.34
N ARG A 123 9.85 23.67 -30.80
CA ARG A 123 8.46 23.32 -30.54
C ARG A 123 8.03 21.99 -31.18
N ASP A 124 8.56 21.65 -32.35
CA ASP A 124 8.20 20.40 -33.01
C ASP A 124 8.82 19.20 -32.27
N LEU A 125 10.08 19.36 -31.84
CA LEU A 125 10.74 18.39 -30.98
C LEU A 125 10.04 18.28 -29.62
N ALA A 126 9.66 19.40 -29.01
CA ALA A 126 8.94 19.43 -27.74
C ALA A 126 7.64 18.62 -27.81
N GLY A 127 6.80 18.86 -28.83
CA GLY A 127 5.56 18.09 -29.00
C GLY A 127 5.79 16.60 -29.30
N ARG A 128 6.90 16.24 -29.96
CA ARG A 128 7.29 14.83 -30.16
C ARG A 128 7.74 14.16 -28.86
N ILE A 129 8.51 14.88 -28.03
CA ILE A 129 8.95 14.42 -26.71
C ILE A 129 7.75 14.16 -25.81
N GLU A 130 6.82 15.12 -25.72
CA GLU A 130 5.60 15.00 -24.89
C GLU A 130 4.78 13.77 -25.29
N ARG A 131 4.46 13.62 -26.59
CA ARG A 131 3.73 12.45 -27.09
C ARG A 131 4.46 11.12 -26.83
N ALA A 132 5.78 11.10 -26.95
CA ALA A 132 6.57 9.90 -26.70
C ALA A 132 6.57 9.52 -25.22
N LEU A 133 6.73 10.50 -24.32
CA LEU A 133 6.69 10.29 -22.88
C LEU A 133 5.31 9.82 -22.43
N ASP A 134 4.23 10.46 -22.89
CA ASP A 134 2.86 10.05 -22.60
C ASP A 134 2.65 8.58 -23.01
N ARG A 135 3.07 8.21 -24.21
CA ARG A 135 2.94 6.83 -24.70
C ARG A 135 3.75 5.82 -23.89
N VAL A 136 4.98 6.16 -23.49
CA VAL A 136 5.79 5.28 -22.63
C VAL A 136 5.14 5.09 -21.27
N TRP A 137 4.64 6.17 -20.64
CA TRP A 137 3.96 6.08 -19.35
C TRP A 137 2.66 5.27 -19.44
N GLU A 138 1.84 5.49 -20.47
CA GLU A 138 0.63 4.70 -20.72
C GLU A 138 0.94 3.22 -20.94
N ASN A 139 1.95 2.89 -21.77
CA ASN A 139 2.39 1.52 -21.99
C ASN A 139 2.99 0.86 -20.73
N SER A 140 3.51 1.66 -19.80
CA SER A 140 4.06 1.21 -18.51
C SER A 140 2.98 0.99 -17.44
N GLY A 141 1.71 1.34 -17.71
CA GLY A 141 0.57 1.19 -16.80
C GLY A 141 -0.23 2.47 -16.58
N GLY A 142 0.15 3.59 -17.20
CA GLY A 142 -0.57 4.85 -17.16
C GLY A 142 -0.87 5.32 -15.74
N ILE A 143 -2.09 5.85 -15.52
CA ILE A 143 -2.54 6.32 -14.20
C ILE A 143 -2.47 5.24 -13.10
N ALA A 144 -2.65 3.96 -13.45
CA ALA A 144 -2.57 2.88 -12.47
C ALA A 144 -1.15 2.73 -11.90
N LEU A 145 -0.11 2.89 -12.73
CA LEU A 145 1.28 2.91 -12.27
C LEU A 145 1.55 4.06 -11.30
N PHE A 146 1.00 5.26 -11.59
CA PHE A 146 1.11 6.41 -10.70
C PHE A 146 0.44 6.16 -9.34
N GLN A 147 -0.74 5.53 -9.35
CA GLN A 147 -1.46 5.16 -8.12
C GLN A 147 -0.73 4.06 -7.34
N ASP A 148 -0.19 3.04 -8.02
CA ASP A 148 0.60 1.97 -7.41
C ASP A 148 1.84 2.52 -6.73
N MET A 149 2.61 3.40 -7.41
CA MET A 149 3.80 3.97 -6.80
C MET A 149 3.46 4.86 -5.60
N ALA A 150 2.34 5.59 -5.65
CA ALA A 150 1.87 6.39 -4.53
C ALA A 150 1.48 5.52 -3.34
N LEU A 151 0.73 4.45 -3.60
CA LEU A 151 0.32 3.48 -2.59
C LEU A 151 1.53 2.87 -1.90
N LEU A 152 2.52 2.39 -2.67
CA LEU A 152 3.74 1.81 -2.11
C LEU A 152 4.52 2.84 -1.30
N GLY A 153 4.67 4.07 -1.80
CA GLY A 153 5.30 5.14 -1.04
C GLY A 153 4.56 5.44 0.27
N HIS A 154 3.23 5.48 0.26
CA HIS A 154 2.41 5.68 1.45
C HIS A 154 2.54 4.56 2.49
N VAL A 155 2.70 3.31 2.03
CA VAL A 155 2.83 2.15 2.93
C VAL A 155 4.27 2.00 3.45
N TYR A 156 5.26 2.09 2.56
CA TYR A 156 6.65 1.74 2.83
C TYR A 156 7.58 2.93 3.07
N GLY A 157 7.15 4.14 2.74
CA GLY A 157 7.92 5.38 2.88
C GLY A 157 8.68 5.82 1.64
N HIS A 158 8.88 4.93 0.68
CA HIS A 158 9.45 5.23 -0.62
C HIS A 158 8.96 4.25 -1.68
N VAL A 159 9.26 4.59 -2.92
CA VAL A 159 9.11 3.73 -4.09
C VAL A 159 10.28 4.01 -5.04
N ASP A 160 10.74 2.97 -5.71
CA ASP A 160 11.77 3.08 -6.73
C ASP A 160 11.18 2.75 -8.09
N LEU A 161 11.54 3.53 -9.10
CA LEU A 161 11.18 3.28 -10.49
C LEU A 161 12.40 2.79 -11.26
N VAL A 162 12.26 1.71 -12.03
CA VAL A 162 13.30 1.22 -12.92
C VAL A 162 12.89 1.48 -14.36
N VAL A 163 13.77 2.15 -15.12
CA VAL A 163 13.58 2.31 -16.56
C VAL A 163 14.26 1.15 -17.26
N ARG A 164 13.48 0.33 -17.96
CA ARG A 164 13.97 -0.85 -18.69
C ARG A 164 13.92 -0.60 -20.18
N MET A 165 14.90 -1.15 -20.89
CA MET A 165 14.83 -1.34 -22.33
C MET A 165 14.51 -2.79 -22.65
N ASP A 166 13.66 -2.98 -23.64
CA ASP A 166 13.38 -4.28 -24.24
C ASP A 166 13.95 -4.28 -25.67
N PRO A 167 15.03 -5.05 -25.93
CA PRO A 167 15.67 -5.07 -27.23
C PRO A 167 14.82 -5.75 -28.31
N GLU A 168 13.80 -6.53 -27.94
CA GLU A 168 12.90 -7.19 -28.89
C GLU A 168 11.74 -6.28 -29.31
N ALA A 169 11.42 -5.27 -28.51
CA ALA A 169 10.41 -4.28 -28.83
C ALA A 169 10.97 -3.17 -29.73
N SER A 170 10.10 -2.61 -30.56
CA SER A 170 10.43 -1.53 -31.51
C SER A 170 9.58 -0.29 -31.20
N GLY A 171 10.05 0.89 -31.60
CA GLY A 171 9.34 2.12 -31.30
C GLY A 171 9.39 2.48 -29.81
N VAL A 172 8.39 3.21 -29.33
CA VAL A 172 8.34 3.69 -27.94
C VAL A 172 8.14 2.55 -26.93
N GLU A 173 7.61 1.41 -27.39
CA GLU A 173 7.44 0.17 -26.65
C GLU A 173 8.78 -0.47 -26.24
N SER A 174 9.90 -0.06 -26.85
CA SER A 174 11.25 -0.49 -26.47
C SER A 174 11.69 0.00 -25.09
N VAL A 175 10.97 0.97 -24.49
CA VAL A 175 11.28 1.51 -23.17
C VAL A 175 10.05 1.42 -22.29
N ARG A 176 10.24 0.94 -21.05
CA ARG A 176 9.16 0.86 -20.05
C ARG A 176 9.65 1.28 -18.67
N VAL A 177 8.72 1.75 -17.85
CA VAL A 177 8.94 2.05 -16.45
C VAL A 177 8.30 0.95 -15.61
N GLU A 178 9.06 0.41 -14.66
CA GLU A 178 8.55 -0.55 -13.69
C GLU A 178 8.68 0.01 -12.28
N VAL A 179 7.65 -0.21 -11.48
CA VAL A 179 7.70 0.08 -10.06
C VAL A 179 8.35 -1.10 -9.33
N VAL A 180 9.34 -0.81 -8.50
CA VAL A 180 9.97 -1.80 -7.63
C VAL A 180 9.37 -1.69 -6.23
N GLU A 181 8.75 -2.77 -5.81
CA GLU A 181 8.26 -2.92 -4.44
C GLU A 181 9.45 -2.92 -3.46
N PRO A 182 9.45 -2.07 -2.40
CA PRO A 182 10.53 -2.00 -1.42
C PRO A 182 10.87 -3.32 -0.71
N THR A 183 9.96 -4.29 -0.68
CA THR A 183 10.25 -5.63 -0.14
C THR A 183 11.25 -6.42 -0.99
N ARG A 184 11.48 -6.01 -2.24
CA ARG A 184 12.37 -6.66 -3.22
C ARG A 184 13.58 -5.80 -3.59
N GLY A 185 13.46 -4.48 -3.52
CA GLY A 185 14.51 -3.53 -3.83
C GLY A 185 15.50 -3.35 -2.67
N ILE A 186 16.80 -3.39 -2.97
CA ILE A 186 17.88 -3.20 -2.00
C ILE A 186 18.86 -2.18 -2.57
N PRO A 187 18.88 -0.95 -2.03
CA PRO A 187 19.81 0.08 -2.47
C PRO A 187 21.22 -0.17 -1.94
N VAL A 188 22.22 -0.02 -2.78
CA VAL A 188 23.63 0.09 -2.39
C VAL A 188 24.03 1.54 -2.58
N LEU A 189 24.16 2.28 -1.49
CA LEU A 189 24.43 3.72 -1.51
C LEU A 189 25.92 4.00 -1.78
N ASP A 190 26.20 5.15 -2.36
CA ASP A 190 27.56 5.68 -2.43
C ASP A 190 28.06 6.02 -1.00
N PRO A 191 29.22 5.49 -0.57
CA PRO A 191 29.80 5.81 0.73
C PRO A 191 30.06 7.31 0.97
N ALA A 192 30.24 8.09 -0.10
CA ALA A 192 30.49 9.53 -0.04
C ALA A 192 29.22 10.39 -0.08
N ASP A 193 28.12 9.86 -0.62
CA ASP A 193 26.83 10.57 -0.71
C ASP A 193 25.63 9.63 -0.54
N TYR A 194 24.96 9.74 0.60
CA TYR A 194 23.78 8.94 0.94
C TYR A 194 22.59 9.12 -0.04
N ARG A 195 22.59 10.17 -0.86
CA ARG A 195 21.55 10.44 -1.87
C ARG A 195 21.80 9.73 -3.19
N SER A 196 23.01 9.23 -3.39
CA SER A 196 23.48 8.63 -4.62
C SER A 196 23.55 7.11 -4.49
N LEU A 197 23.13 6.41 -5.55
CA LEU A 197 23.21 4.95 -5.62
C LEU A 197 24.51 4.55 -6.32
N ALA A 198 25.26 3.63 -5.72
CA ALA A 198 26.39 2.95 -6.33
C ALA A 198 25.94 1.70 -7.10
N ALA A 199 24.99 0.94 -6.51
CA ALA A 199 24.31 -0.16 -7.17
C ALA A 199 22.88 -0.30 -6.64
N TYR A 200 22.10 -1.13 -7.31
CA TYR A 200 20.75 -1.48 -6.88
C TYR A 200 20.52 -2.96 -7.11
N VAL A 201 19.85 -3.63 -6.18
CA VAL A 201 19.57 -5.06 -6.26
C VAL A 201 18.07 -5.28 -6.17
N ILE A 202 17.54 -6.12 -7.06
CA ILE A 202 16.17 -6.61 -7.00
C ILE A 202 16.24 -8.11 -6.68
N HIS A 203 15.70 -8.49 -5.53
CA HIS A 203 15.75 -9.87 -5.04
C HIS A 203 14.37 -10.37 -4.65
N PHE A 204 13.92 -11.47 -5.28
CA PHE A 204 12.62 -12.06 -4.99
C PHE A 204 12.57 -13.54 -5.39
N GLU A 205 11.54 -14.24 -4.90
CA GLU A 205 11.26 -15.61 -5.28
C GLU A 205 10.10 -15.68 -6.27
N ARG A 206 10.25 -16.52 -7.30
CA ARG A 206 9.19 -16.83 -8.27
C ARG A 206 8.72 -18.27 -8.07
N GLU A 207 7.40 -18.46 -7.96
CA GLU A 207 6.79 -19.79 -8.09
C GLU A 207 6.57 -20.11 -9.58
N GLU A 208 7.20 -21.17 -10.06
CA GLU A 208 6.89 -21.79 -11.35
C GLU A 208 5.99 -22.99 -11.13
N ILE A 209 4.82 -22.95 -11.75
CA ILE A 209 3.94 -24.12 -11.86
C ILE A 209 4.48 -24.95 -13.03
N ALA A 210 5.37 -25.89 -12.73
CA ALA A 210 5.79 -26.89 -13.71
C ALA A 210 4.75 -28.02 -13.73
N ALA A 211 3.94 -28.08 -14.78
CA ALA A 211 3.21 -29.30 -15.12
C ALA A 211 4.22 -30.27 -15.74
N GLU A 212 4.79 -31.17 -14.94
CA GLU A 212 5.50 -32.32 -15.52
C GLU A 212 4.48 -33.15 -16.29
N SER A 213 4.54 -33.12 -17.62
CA SER A 213 3.89 -34.14 -18.45
C SER A 213 4.38 -35.50 -17.96
N PRO A 214 3.50 -36.43 -17.55
CA PRO A 214 3.94 -37.76 -17.14
C PRO A 214 4.76 -38.35 -18.29
N GLY A 215 6.05 -38.58 -18.06
CA GLY A 215 6.89 -39.25 -19.04
C GLY A 215 6.23 -40.57 -19.44
N TRP A 216 6.35 -40.96 -20.70
CA TRP A 216 5.70 -42.16 -21.27
C TRP A 216 5.91 -43.45 -20.45
N LEU A 217 7.00 -43.54 -19.67
CA LEU A 217 7.29 -44.63 -18.73
C LEU A 217 6.38 -44.65 -17.48
N GLY A 218 5.81 -43.51 -17.07
CA GLY A 218 4.82 -43.40 -16.00
C GLY A 218 3.40 -43.82 -16.42
N ALA A 219 3.13 -43.89 -17.73
CA ALA A 219 1.83 -44.30 -18.27
C ALA A 219 1.66 -45.83 -18.38
N MET A 220 2.74 -46.62 -18.27
CA MET A 220 2.71 -48.09 -18.36
C MET A 220 2.58 -48.82 -17.01
N ALA A 221 2.50 -48.09 -15.88
CA ALA A 221 2.24 -48.71 -14.59
C ALA A 221 0.74 -49.05 -14.44
N MET A 222 0.37 -50.28 -14.83
CA MET A 222 -0.94 -50.88 -14.58
C MET A 222 -1.40 -50.66 -13.12
N PRO A 223 -2.63 -50.15 -12.88
CA PRO A 223 -3.13 -49.95 -11.54
C PRO A 223 -3.61 -51.27 -10.95
N THR A 224 -2.80 -51.90 -10.10
CA THR A 224 -3.30 -52.91 -9.17
C THR A 224 -4.22 -52.21 -8.17
N ARG A 225 -5.52 -52.51 -8.27
CA ARG A 225 -6.57 -52.05 -7.35
C ARG A 225 -6.20 -52.42 -5.90
N ARG A 226 -5.68 -51.46 -5.13
CA ARG A 226 -5.78 -51.46 -3.68
C ARG A 226 -6.84 -50.44 -3.25
N ARG A 227 -7.85 -50.97 -2.58
CA ARG A 227 -8.99 -50.29 -1.97
C ARG A 227 -8.49 -49.56 -0.73
N GLY A 228 -8.46 -48.24 -0.78
CA GLY A 228 -8.08 -47.37 0.34
C GLY A 228 -7.98 -45.94 -0.16
N GLY A 229 -8.99 -45.13 0.14
CA GLY A 229 -9.11 -43.76 -0.36
C GLY A 229 -8.03 -42.86 0.22
N THR A 230 -7.26 -42.23 -0.65
CA THR A 230 -6.62 -40.94 -0.41
C THR A 230 -6.58 -40.21 -1.75
N ASP A 231 -7.11 -39.00 -1.71
CA ASP A 231 -7.16 -38.00 -2.76
C ASP A 231 -5.85 -37.98 -3.58
N ARG A 232 -5.92 -38.45 -4.83
CA ARG A 232 -4.81 -38.32 -5.79
C ARG A 232 -4.87 -36.91 -6.35
N SER A 233 -4.41 -35.93 -5.57
CA SER A 233 -3.97 -34.67 -6.15
C SER A 233 -2.85 -34.98 -7.12
N ILE A 234 -3.12 -34.83 -8.42
CA ILE A 234 -2.11 -34.82 -9.49
C ILE A 234 -0.98 -33.90 -8.99
N GLY A 235 0.22 -34.47 -8.83
CA GLY A 235 1.35 -33.82 -8.17
C GLY A 235 1.87 -32.63 -8.96
N VAL A 236 1.20 -31.49 -8.85
CA VAL A 236 1.72 -30.20 -9.31
C VAL A 236 2.86 -29.81 -8.37
N ARG A 237 4.09 -30.10 -8.77
CA ARG A 237 5.27 -29.70 -7.99
C ARG A 237 5.55 -28.24 -8.29
N ARG A 238 5.23 -27.36 -7.33
CA ARG A 238 5.62 -25.94 -7.40
C ARG A 238 7.14 -25.86 -7.24
N LYS A 239 7.84 -25.37 -8.26
CA LYS A 239 9.27 -25.07 -8.18
C LYS A 239 9.43 -23.61 -7.78
N ARG A 240 10.15 -23.35 -6.69
CA ARG A 240 10.53 -21.99 -6.29
C ARG A 240 11.92 -21.71 -6.86
N THR A 241 12.05 -20.60 -7.57
CA THR A 241 13.32 -20.13 -8.14
C THR A 241 13.62 -18.75 -7.56
N THR A 242 14.83 -18.56 -7.04
CA THR A 242 15.26 -17.26 -6.51
C THR A 242 15.85 -16.42 -7.64
N VAL A 243 15.36 -15.20 -7.80
CA VAL A 243 15.84 -14.24 -8.80
C VAL A 243 16.61 -13.14 -8.07
N THR A 244 17.85 -12.91 -8.48
CA THR A 244 18.65 -11.77 -8.03
C THR A 244 19.12 -10.99 -9.25
N GLU A 245 18.65 -9.76 -9.39
CA GLU A 245 19.10 -8.82 -10.40
C GLU A 245 19.96 -7.75 -9.72
N VAL A 246 21.17 -7.55 -10.24
CA VAL A 246 22.11 -6.53 -9.76
C VAL A 246 22.35 -5.54 -10.88
N MET A 247 22.25 -4.26 -10.58
CA MET A 247 22.49 -3.18 -11.54
C MET A 247 23.40 -2.10 -10.96
N SER A 248 24.33 -1.62 -11.78
CA SER A 248 25.11 -0.40 -11.53
C SER A 248 24.84 0.59 -12.66
N SER A 249 25.64 1.65 -12.76
CA SER A 249 25.57 2.60 -13.87
C SER A 249 26.09 2.01 -15.19
N ARG A 250 26.81 0.88 -15.13
CA ARG A 250 27.53 0.31 -16.28
C ARG A 250 26.91 -0.96 -16.81
N ALA A 251 26.34 -1.78 -15.93
CA ALA A 251 25.88 -3.11 -16.29
C ALA A 251 24.74 -3.58 -15.42
N ARG A 252 24.09 -4.62 -15.92
CA ARG A 252 23.08 -5.42 -15.23
C ARG A 252 23.45 -6.88 -15.32
N GLN A 253 23.25 -7.62 -14.25
CA GLN A 253 23.34 -9.08 -14.23
C GLN A 253 22.09 -9.67 -13.58
N VAL A 254 21.59 -10.76 -14.14
CA VAL A 254 20.45 -11.52 -13.60
C VAL A 254 20.91 -12.92 -13.23
N TYR A 255 20.58 -13.34 -12.02
CA TYR A 255 20.90 -14.62 -11.45
C TYR A 255 19.63 -15.40 -11.12
N LEU A 256 19.58 -16.67 -11.50
CA LEU A 256 18.57 -17.64 -11.05
C LEU A 256 19.26 -18.67 -10.17
N ASP A 257 18.81 -18.81 -8.92
CA ASP A 257 19.41 -19.71 -7.93
C ASP A 257 20.96 -19.55 -7.88
N GLU A 258 21.41 -18.30 -7.76
CA GLU A 258 22.82 -17.87 -7.74
C GLU A 258 23.62 -18.13 -9.05
N ARG A 259 22.98 -18.63 -10.11
CA ARG A 259 23.59 -18.84 -11.41
C ARG A 259 23.28 -17.68 -12.35
N LEU A 260 24.33 -17.07 -12.91
CA LEU A 260 24.21 -16.02 -13.92
C LEU A 260 23.47 -16.56 -15.16
N VAL A 261 22.39 -15.89 -15.56
CA VAL A 261 21.59 -16.23 -16.75
C VAL A 261 21.57 -15.12 -17.80
N SER A 262 21.78 -13.87 -17.40
CA SER A 262 21.81 -12.73 -18.31
C SER A 262 22.78 -11.66 -17.80
N GLN A 263 23.46 -11.01 -18.73
CA GLN A 263 24.31 -9.85 -18.48
C GLN A 263 24.12 -8.84 -19.62
N GLU A 264 23.96 -7.57 -19.26
CA GLU A 264 23.68 -6.48 -20.18
C GLU A 264 24.53 -5.25 -19.81
N SER A 265 24.90 -4.46 -20.81
CA SER A 265 25.61 -3.18 -20.64
C SER A 265 24.63 -2.01 -20.66
N PHE A 266 24.84 -1.01 -19.82
CA PHE A 266 23.99 0.17 -19.65
C PHE A 266 24.57 1.43 -20.28
N GLU A 267 25.19 1.32 -21.46
CA GLU A 267 25.78 2.46 -22.18
C GLU A 267 24.78 3.60 -22.43
N TRP A 268 23.50 3.26 -22.64
CA TRP A 268 22.41 4.21 -22.91
C TRP A 268 22.08 5.14 -21.74
N THR A 269 22.44 4.77 -20.51
CA THR A 269 22.09 5.53 -19.30
C THR A 269 22.90 6.81 -19.12
N GLY A 270 24.03 6.92 -19.84
CA GLY A 270 25.00 8.01 -19.68
C GLY A 270 25.75 7.96 -18.35
N GLY A 271 26.02 6.76 -17.83
CA GLY A 271 26.72 6.56 -16.55
C GLY A 271 25.83 6.75 -15.32
N ARG A 272 24.51 6.69 -15.49
CA ARG A 272 23.53 6.77 -14.39
C ARG A 272 22.94 5.39 -14.15
N ILE A 273 22.57 5.08 -12.92
CA ILE A 273 21.78 3.86 -12.66
C ILE A 273 20.37 4.09 -13.19
N PRO A 274 19.74 3.14 -13.90
CA PRO A 274 18.38 3.32 -14.42
C PRO A 274 17.31 3.15 -13.33
N VAL A 275 17.58 3.67 -12.13
CA VAL A 275 16.71 3.64 -10.94
C VAL A 275 16.44 5.07 -10.50
N CYS A 276 15.17 5.42 -10.37
CA CYS A 276 14.70 6.70 -9.85
C CYS A 276 14.05 6.48 -8.49
N HIS A 277 14.77 6.85 -7.44
CA HIS A 277 14.28 6.78 -6.07
C HIS A 277 13.34 7.94 -5.71
N ILE A 278 12.22 7.62 -5.04
CA ILE A 278 11.20 8.58 -4.61
C ILE A 278 10.87 8.36 -3.13
N GLN A 279 11.23 9.31 -2.27
CA GLN A 279 10.72 9.35 -0.89
C GLN A 279 9.28 9.85 -0.87
N ASN A 280 8.42 9.15 -0.15
CA ASN A 280 7.03 9.55 0.05
C ASN A 280 6.93 10.80 0.93
N ILE A 281 7.54 10.76 2.11
CA ILE A 281 7.83 11.92 2.95
C ILE A 281 9.34 11.96 3.10
N SER A 282 9.93 13.12 2.83
CA SER A 282 11.38 13.24 2.90
C SER A 282 11.89 13.07 4.32
N GLU A 283 12.91 12.23 4.46
CA GLU A 283 13.67 12.06 5.71
C GLU A 283 15.14 12.40 5.44
N PRO A 284 15.69 13.43 6.09
CA PRO A 284 17.11 13.77 5.94
C PRO A 284 18.01 12.59 6.33
N PHE A 285 19.12 12.42 5.59
CA PHE A 285 20.15 11.40 5.85
C PHE A 285 19.69 9.92 5.75
N ARG A 286 18.49 9.67 5.23
CA ARG A 286 17.96 8.32 4.98
C ARG A 286 17.60 8.15 3.51
N TYR A 287 17.67 6.90 3.04
CA TYR A 287 17.14 6.51 1.74
C TYR A 287 15.61 6.35 1.80
N GLU A 288 15.09 5.65 2.80
CA GLU A 288 13.72 5.10 2.74
C GLU A 288 12.59 6.12 2.96
N GLY A 289 12.86 7.29 3.54
CA GLY A 289 11.82 8.27 3.88
C GLY A 289 10.80 7.73 4.90
N PHE A 290 9.67 8.43 5.06
CA PHE A 290 8.58 8.02 5.94
C PHE A 290 7.30 7.62 5.21
N GLY A 291 6.74 6.48 5.61
CA GLY A 291 5.39 6.03 5.25
C GLY A 291 4.38 6.39 6.32
N GLU A 292 3.10 6.45 5.96
CA GLU A 292 2.03 6.76 6.92
C GLU A 292 1.59 5.58 7.76
N VAL A 293 1.74 4.34 7.25
CA VAL A 293 1.25 3.15 7.95
C VAL A 293 1.96 2.97 9.29
N GLU A 294 3.29 3.05 9.32
CA GLU A 294 4.09 2.84 10.52
C GLU A 294 3.61 3.69 11.71
N ALA A 295 3.38 4.99 11.47
CA ALA A 295 2.95 5.93 12.51
C ALA A 295 1.53 5.67 13.04
N MET A 296 0.67 5.02 12.25
CA MET A 296 -0.72 4.76 12.64
C MET A 296 -0.92 3.42 13.35
N ILE A 297 0.03 2.48 13.27
CA ILE A 297 -0.11 1.12 13.83
C ILE A 297 -0.56 1.13 15.29
N ALA A 298 0.11 1.90 16.15
CA ALA A 298 -0.18 1.91 17.58
C ALA A 298 -1.59 2.42 17.90
N MET A 299 -2.03 3.48 17.20
CA MET A 299 -3.38 4.03 17.38
C MET A 299 -4.45 3.10 16.78
N GLN A 300 -4.13 2.40 15.68
CA GLN A 300 -5.00 1.39 15.08
C GLN A 300 -5.20 0.18 16.01
N ASP A 301 -4.13 -0.27 16.68
CA ASP A 301 -4.17 -1.36 17.66
C ASP A 301 -5.02 -0.97 18.89
N GLU A 302 -4.86 0.27 19.38
CA GLU A 302 -5.67 0.81 20.48
C GLU A 302 -7.15 0.94 20.08
N LEU A 303 -7.45 1.47 18.89
CA LEU A 303 -8.82 1.57 18.39
C LEU A 303 -9.49 0.19 18.35
N ASN A 304 -8.84 -0.79 17.72
CA ASN A 304 -9.36 -2.15 17.60
C ASN A 304 -9.52 -2.84 18.97
N THR A 305 -8.60 -2.56 19.90
CA THR A 305 -8.70 -3.04 21.29
C THR A 305 -9.96 -2.52 21.96
N ARG A 306 -10.25 -1.21 21.86
CA ARG A 306 -11.44 -0.60 22.47
C ARG A 306 -12.73 -1.00 21.80
N LEU A 307 -12.74 -1.16 20.48
CA LEU A 307 -13.89 -1.68 19.75
C LEU A 307 -14.21 -3.12 20.16
N SER A 308 -13.19 -3.95 20.38
CA SER A 308 -13.35 -5.34 20.85
C SER A 308 -13.80 -5.40 22.32
N ASP A 309 -13.22 -4.59 23.20
CA ASP A 309 -13.65 -4.47 24.60
C ASP A 309 -15.12 -4.00 24.67
N ARG A 310 -15.51 -3.03 23.85
CA ARG A 310 -16.90 -2.56 23.70
C ARG A 310 -17.84 -3.67 23.23
N ALA A 311 -17.47 -4.41 22.19
CA ALA A 311 -18.29 -5.51 21.70
C ALA A 311 -18.53 -6.56 22.79
N SER A 312 -17.46 -6.98 23.48
CA SER A 312 -17.55 -7.89 24.62
C SER A 312 -18.44 -7.35 25.73
N ARG A 313 -18.36 -6.04 26.04
CA ARG A 313 -19.24 -5.39 27.03
C ARG A 313 -20.70 -5.44 26.59
N VAL A 314 -21.00 -5.07 25.34
CA VAL A 314 -22.36 -5.11 24.78
C VAL A 314 -22.94 -6.52 24.87
N THR A 315 -22.17 -7.56 24.53
CA THR A 315 -22.63 -8.95 24.68
C THR A 315 -23.01 -9.29 26.12
N LEU A 316 -22.19 -8.89 27.10
CA LEU A 316 -22.43 -9.19 28.52
C LEU A 316 -23.56 -8.34 29.12
N GLN A 317 -23.69 -7.10 28.68
CA GLN A 317 -24.71 -6.14 29.15
C GLN A 317 -26.06 -6.28 28.44
N SER A 318 -26.13 -6.98 27.31
CA SER A 318 -27.39 -7.27 26.62
C SER A 318 -28.38 -8.06 27.48
N PHE A 319 -27.90 -8.72 28.54
CA PHE A 319 -28.74 -9.44 29.49
C PHE A 319 -28.89 -8.63 30.78
N LYS A 320 -30.14 -8.42 31.21
CA LYS A 320 -30.44 -7.99 32.57
C LYS A 320 -30.23 -9.17 33.53
N MET A 321 -29.50 -8.95 34.60
CA MET A 321 -29.35 -9.91 35.69
C MET A 321 -30.29 -9.55 36.83
N TYR A 322 -30.79 -10.56 37.53
CA TYR A 322 -31.74 -10.39 38.62
C TYR A 322 -31.17 -11.03 39.88
N LEU A 323 -31.01 -10.23 40.93
CA LEU A 323 -30.64 -10.69 42.27
C LEU A 323 -31.92 -10.86 43.07
N ALA A 324 -32.32 -12.11 43.30
CA ALA A 324 -33.45 -12.46 44.16
C ALA A 324 -32.95 -12.78 45.58
N ARG A 325 -33.48 -12.07 46.58
CA ARG A 325 -33.23 -12.31 48.01
C ARG A 325 -34.52 -12.83 48.63
N GLY A 326 -34.45 -13.93 49.38
CA GLY A 326 -35.61 -14.45 50.13
C GLY A 326 -36.72 -15.10 49.30
N ILE A 327 -36.43 -15.48 48.05
CA ILE A 327 -37.36 -16.19 47.15
C ILE A 327 -36.78 -17.59 46.88
N GLU A 328 -37.45 -18.63 47.35
CA GLU A 328 -37.04 -20.02 47.10
C GLU A 328 -37.40 -20.45 45.68
N GLY A 329 -36.50 -21.15 44.99
CA GLY A 329 -36.77 -21.69 43.65
C GLY A 329 -36.76 -20.67 42.51
N PHE A 330 -36.23 -19.46 42.73
CA PHE A 330 -36.13 -18.42 41.69
C PHE A 330 -35.35 -18.91 40.45
N GLU A 331 -34.35 -19.77 40.65
CA GLU A 331 -33.55 -20.39 39.58
C GLU A 331 -34.33 -21.36 38.67
N LYS A 332 -35.52 -21.79 39.10
CA LYS A 332 -36.34 -22.79 38.38
C LYS A 332 -37.37 -22.16 37.44
N SER A 333 -37.65 -20.86 37.59
CA SER A 333 -38.66 -20.14 36.82
C SER A 333 -38.03 -18.95 36.09
N PRO A 334 -37.93 -18.97 34.75
CA PRO A 334 -37.29 -17.90 34.00
C PRO A 334 -38.07 -16.58 34.11
N VAL A 335 -37.36 -15.46 34.06
CA VAL A 335 -37.99 -14.13 34.01
C VAL A 335 -38.61 -13.92 32.63
N GLY A 336 -39.92 -13.69 32.58
CA GLY A 336 -40.65 -13.45 31.34
C GLY A 336 -42.06 -12.89 31.55
N PRO A 337 -42.71 -12.38 30.50
CA PRO A 337 -44.07 -11.86 30.59
C PRO A 337 -45.05 -12.91 31.15
N GLY A 338 -45.88 -12.52 32.12
CA GLY A 338 -46.89 -13.38 32.72
C GLY A 338 -46.40 -14.33 33.82
N VAL A 339 -45.10 -14.31 34.17
CA VAL A 339 -44.55 -15.10 35.29
C VAL A 339 -44.72 -14.32 36.59
N MET A 340 -45.19 -15.01 37.64
CA MET A 340 -45.39 -14.46 38.98
C MET A 340 -44.61 -15.29 40.00
N TRP A 341 -43.84 -14.62 40.86
CA TRP A 341 -43.16 -15.23 42.00
C TRP A 341 -43.83 -14.77 43.29
N SER A 342 -44.05 -15.69 44.22
CA SER A 342 -44.60 -15.41 45.55
C SER A 342 -43.72 -16.03 46.63
N THR A 343 -43.69 -15.40 47.80
CA THR A 343 -42.94 -15.86 48.97
C THR A 343 -43.58 -15.29 50.23
N ASP A 344 -43.51 -16.03 51.34
CA ASP A 344 -44.01 -15.60 52.64
C ASP A 344 -42.97 -14.76 53.41
N ASN A 345 -41.77 -14.58 52.84
CA ASN A 345 -40.70 -13.81 53.45
C ASN A 345 -40.95 -12.30 53.28
N PRO A 346 -41.21 -11.54 54.37
CA PRO A 346 -41.51 -10.10 54.29
C PRO A 346 -40.29 -9.24 53.88
N HIS A 347 -39.09 -9.81 53.89
CA HIS A 347 -37.85 -9.16 53.47
C HIS A 347 -37.39 -9.58 52.06
N ALA A 348 -38.25 -10.26 51.29
CA ALA A 348 -37.90 -10.67 49.94
C ALA A 348 -37.83 -9.49 48.97
N SER A 349 -36.85 -9.53 48.07
CA SER A 349 -36.70 -8.51 47.03
C SER A 349 -36.08 -9.09 45.76
N ILE A 350 -36.40 -8.49 44.62
CA ILE A 350 -35.73 -8.74 43.35
C ILE A 350 -35.12 -7.41 42.91
N HIS A 351 -33.81 -7.38 42.72
CA HIS A 351 -33.10 -6.22 42.19
C HIS A 351 -32.53 -6.56 40.81
N GLU A 352 -32.85 -5.74 39.82
CA GLU A 352 -32.17 -5.82 38.53
C GLU A 352 -30.81 -5.12 38.59
N PHE A 353 -29.82 -5.72 37.96
CA PHE A 353 -28.50 -5.13 37.76
C PHE A 353 -27.91 -5.58 36.42
N GLY A 354 -26.97 -4.80 35.89
CA GLY A 354 -26.56 -4.95 34.49
C GLY A 354 -27.60 -4.33 33.53
N GLY A 355 -27.53 -4.68 32.25
CA GLY A 355 -28.24 -3.98 31.18
C GLY A 355 -27.36 -3.00 30.41
N ASP A 356 -27.86 -2.53 29.27
CA ASP A 356 -27.18 -1.57 28.38
C ASP A 356 -27.21 -0.17 29.01
N GLY A 357 -26.16 0.15 29.76
CA GLY A 357 -25.92 1.47 30.32
C GLY A 357 -24.98 2.29 29.42
N GLU A 358 -25.18 3.62 29.39
CA GLU A 358 -24.27 4.51 28.67
C GLU A 358 -22.83 4.40 29.20
N SER A 359 -21.87 4.33 28.28
CA SER A 359 -20.43 4.30 28.59
C SER A 359 -19.75 5.54 27.98
N PRO A 360 -19.98 6.75 28.51
CA PRO A 360 -19.53 7.99 27.90
C PRO A 360 -18.00 8.12 27.83
N SER A 361 -17.26 7.59 28.81
CA SER A 361 -15.80 7.59 28.82
C SER A 361 -15.20 6.74 27.70
N GLU A 362 -15.79 5.58 27.44
CA GLU A 362 -15.39 4.69 26.34
C GLU A 362 -15.65 5.35 24.98
N LEU A 363 -16.83 5.97 24.81
CA LEU A 363 -17.18 6.69 23.60
C LEU A 363 -16.22 7.86 23.36
N ALA A 364 -15.94 8.66 24.40
CA ALA A 364 -15.01 9.78 24.33
C ALA A 364 -13.61 9.31 23.92
N HIS A 365 -13.07 8.29 24.59
CA HIS A 365 -11.75 7.72 24.28
C HIS A 365 -11.67 7.19 22.84
N VAL A 366 -12.70 6.49 22.35
CA VAL A 366 -12.74 6.05 20.94
C VAL A 366 -12.73 7.23 19.96
N GLN A 367 -13.40 8.34 20.27
CA GLN A 367 -13.30 9.55 19.45
C GLN A 367 -11.91 10.18 19.52
N GLU A 368 -11.31 10.29 20.71
CA GLU A 368 -9.95 10.83 20.89
C GLU A 368 -8.90 10.04 20.08
N VAL A 369 -9.00 8.70 20.06
CA VAL A 369 -8.12 7.84 19.24
C VAL A 369 -8.32 8.11 17.75
N ARG A 370 -9.56 8.32 17.30
CA ARG A 370 -9.83 8.68 15.89
C ARG A 370 -9.31 10.06 15.53
N GLU A 371 -9.46 11.04 16.41
CA GLU A 371 -8.88 12.36 16.22
C GLU A 371 -7.35 12.30 16.20
N ALA A 372 -6.74 11.43 16.99
CA ALA A 372 -5.29 11.17 16.93
C ALA A 372 -4.89 10.58 15.56
N LEU A 373 -5.65 9.62 15.03
CA LEU A 373 -5.46 9.09 13.67
C LEU A 373 -5.62 10.17 12.59
N ASP A 374 -6.61 11.07 12.73
CA ASP A 374 -6.80 12.22 11.84
C ASP A 374 -5.59 13.16 11.86
N LYS A 375 -5.04 13.45 13.05
CA LYS A 375 -3.85 14.29 13.22
C LYS A 375 -2.59 13.65 12.60
N ILE A 376 -2.37 12.35 12.83
CA ILE A 376 -1.21 11.61 12.30
C ILE A 376 -1.27 11.53 10.77
N SER A 377 -2.42 11.14 10.23
CA SER A 377 -2.61 10.99 8.78
C SER A 377 -2.73 12.34 8.06
N CYS A 378 -3.21 13.37 8.76
CA CYS A 378 -3.74 14.62 8.20
C CYS A 378 -4.97 14.41 7.30
N VAL A 379 -5.67 13.27 7.43
CA VAL A 379 -6.85 12.92 6.64
C VAL A 379 -8.09 13.04 7.53
N PRO A 380 -8.92 14.08 7.37
CA PRO A 380 -10.19 14.16 8.11
C PRO A 380 -11.24 13.21 7.49
N PRO A 381 -12.28 12.80 8.26
CA PRO A 381 -13.36 11.95 7.75
C PRO A 381 -14.11 12.53 6.53
N LEU A 382 -14.10 13.86 6.36
CA LEU A 382 -14.68 14.52 5.20
C LEU A 382 -13.99 14.10 3.88
N ALA A 383 -12.70 13.77 3.93
CA ALA A 383 -11.93 13.35 2.75
C ALA A 383 -12.44 12.02 2.16
N SER A 384 -13.11 11.18 2.97
CA SER A 384 -13.75 9.94 2.52
C SER A 384 -15.23 10.13 2.18
N GLY A 385 -15.72 11.37 2.07
CA GLY A 385 -17.11 11.69 1.75
C GLY A 385 -18.10 11.61 2.91
N VAL A 386 -17.64 11.38 4.14
CA VAL A 386 -18.52 11.32 5.32
C VAL A 386 -18.87 12.73 5.78
N VAL A 387 -20.09 13.17 5.48
CA VAL A 387 -20.64 14.46 5.91
C VAL A 387 -21.58 14.21 7.10
N ARG A 388 -21.07 14.34 8.33
CA ARG A 388 -21.84 14.03 9.56
C ARG A 388 -22.93 15.06 9.91
N ALA A 389 -22.95 16.23 9.28
CA ALA A 389 -24.00 17.21 9.47
C ALA A 389 -24.41 17.79 8.11
N ARG A 390 -25.71 18.02 7.90
CA ARG A 390 -26.17 18.95 6.85
C ARG A 390 -25.65 20.34 7.22
N ILE A 391 -24.40 20.63 6.89
CA ILE A 391 -23.84 21.95 7.15
C ILE A 391 -24.31 22.85 6.03
N GLY A 392 -25.38 23.60 6.32
CA GLY A 392 -25.82 24.69 5.47
C GLY A 392 -24.65 25.62 5.14
N ASN A 393 -24.52 25.97 3.86
CA ASN A 393 -23.59 26.96 3.30
C ASN A 393 -22.08 26.73 3.50
N LEU A 394 -21.60 25.58 3.96
CA LEU A 394 -20.18 25.16 3.75
C LEU A 394 -19.93 24.60 2.34
N SER A 395 -20.91 24.70 1.43
CA SER A 395 -20.85 24.23 0.04
C SER A 395 -19.93 25.05 -0.87
N SER A 396 -18.98 25.82 -0.32
CA SER A 396 -18.01 26.57 -1.13
C SER A 396 -16.68 25.82 -1.19
N ALA A 397 -16.06 25.78 -2.37
CA ALA A 397 -14.76 25.16 -2.58
C ALA A 397 -13.69 25.68 -1.58
N ASN A 398 -13.79 26.93 -1.15
CA ASN A 398 -12.91 27.53 -0.15
C ASN A 398 -13.06 26.92 1.25
N ALA A 399 -14.29 26.62 1.68
CA ALA A 399 -14.51 25.98 2.96
C ALA A 399 -13.97 24.54 2.99
N LEU A 400 -14.15 23.80 1.89
CA LEU A 400 -13.55 22.49 1.69
C LEU A 400 -12.01 22.56 1.66
N ARG A 401 -11.44 23.60 1.05
CA ARG A 401 -9.99 23.83 1.02
C ARG A 401 -9.42 24.09 2.42
N ILE A 402 -10.15 24.83 3.27
CA ILE A 402 -9.73 25.09 4.66
C ILE A 402 -9.76 23.80 5.49
N THR A 403 -10.82 22.99 5.38
CA THR A 403 -10.93 21.73 6.14
C THR A 403 -9.89 20.70 5.70
N LEU A 404 -9.49 20.72 4.43
CA LEU A 404 -8.47 19.84 3.87
C LEU A 404 -7.06 20.44 3.84
N MET A 405 -6.82 21.60 4.47
CA MET A 405 -5.55 22.32 4.37
C MET A 405 -4.34 21.46 4.78
N GLY A 406 -4.48 20.65 5.83
CA GLY A 406 -3.44 19.72 6.28
C GLY A 406 -3.10 18.66 5.22
N LEU A 407 -4.13 18.02 4.65
CA LEU A 407 -3.98 17.03 3.57
C LEU A 407 -3.34 17.65 2.33
N LEU A 408 -3.86 18.80 1.87
CA LEU A 408 -3.34 19.50 0.69
C LEU A 408 -1.88 19.93 0.85
N SER A 409 -1.52 20.44 2.02
CA SER A 409 -0.13 20.83 2.33
C SER A 409 0.80 19.62 2.36
N LYS A 410 0.32 18.48 2.88
CA LYS A 410 1.05 17.22 2.87
C LYS A 410 1.24 16.74 1.42
N THR A 411 0.17 16.67 0.63
CA THR A 411 0.20 16.32 -0.80
C THR A 411 1.16 17.21 -1.59
N ALA A 412 1.14 18.52 -1.38
CA ALA A 412 2.04 19.46 -2.06
C ALA A 412 3.53 19.15 -1.79
N ARG A 413 3.89 18.83 -0.53
CA ARG A 413 5.27 18.42 -0.19
C ARG A 413 5.68 17.13 -0.90
N LYS A 414 4.78 16.16 -1.00
CA LYS A 414 5.04 14.90 -1.72
C LYS A 414 5.20 15.11 -3.22
N ARG A 415 4.39 15.96 -3.82
CA ARG A 415 4.48 16.30 -5.25
C ARG A 415 5.88 16.84 -5.63
N VAL A 416 6.64 17.41 -4.69
CA VAL A 416 8.05 17.78 -4.91
C VAL A 416 8.93 16.54 -5.10
N THR A 417 8.90 15.58 -4.18
CA THR A 417 9.76 14.39 -4.26
C THR A 417 9.36 13.46 -5.41
N TYR A 418 8.06 13.23 -5.59
CA TYR A 418 7.53 12.48 -6.73
C TYR A 418 7.83 13.19 -8.05
N GLY A 419 7.70 14.51 -8.10
CA GLY A 419 8.03 15.28 -9.30
C GLY A 419 9.49 15.13 -9.71
N GLN A 420 10.41 15.20 -8.75
CA GLN A 420 11.84 14.94 -9.00
C GLN A 420 12.10 13.50 -9.49
N GLY A 421 11.38 12.52 -8.95
CA GLY A 421 11.45 11.13 -9.41
C GLY A 421 10.99 10.95 -10.85
N ILE A 422 9.80 11.46 -11.17
CA ILE A 422 9.18 11.38 -12.50
C ILE A 422 10.06 12.11 -13.53
N THR A 423 10.54 13.32 -13.23
CA THR A 423 11.45 14.07 -14.11
C THR A 423 12.74 13.29 -14.40
N ARG A 424 13.34 12.65 -13.38
CA ARG A 424 14.52 11.80 -13.57
C ARG A 424 14.22 10.58 -14.43
N ALA A 425 13.06 9.95 -14.23
CA ALA A 425 12.60 8.83 -15.05
C ALA A 425 12.41 9.26 -16.51
N CYS A 426 11.76 10.39 -16.78
CA CYS A 426 11.64 10.96 -18.13
C CYS A 426 13.02 11.18 -18.79
N GLY A 427 14.00 11.69 -18.05
CA GLY A 427 15.36 11.88 -18.56
C GLY A 427 16.11 10.57 -18.89
N LEU A 428 15.76 9.45 -18.23
CA LEU A 428 16.24 8.11 -18.57
C LEU A 428 15.47 7.52 -19.76
N ILE A 429 14.14 7.70 -19.79
CA ILE A 429 13.28 7.25 -20.90
C ILE A 429 13.77 7.86 -22.22
N LEU A 430 14.00 9.18 -22.26
CA LEU A 430 14.49 9.85 -23.46
C LEU A 430 15.91 9.41 -23.86
N ALA A 431 16.74 9.01 -22.89
CA ALA A 431 18.05 8.44 -23.17
C ALA A 431 17.92 7.04 -23.82
N GLY A 432 17.02 6.21 -23.31
CA GLY A 432 16.70 4.90 -23.89
C GLY A 432 16.11 5.03 -25.30
N LEU A 433 15.16 5.93 -25.51
CA LEU A 433 14.55 6.17 -26.82
C LEU A 433 15.54 6.70 -27.87
N ASP A 434 16.49 7.54 -27.46
CA ASP A 434 17.58 8.01 -28.33
C ASP A 434 18.52 6.87 -28.70
N HIS A 435 18.89 6.04 -27.73
CA HIS A 435 19.74 4.87 -27.96
C HIS A 435 19.07 3.84 -28.89
N ALA A 436 17.78 3.58 -28.70
CA ALA A 436 16.97 2.72 -29.57
C ALA A 436 16.73 3.32 -30.98
N GLY A 437 17.15 4.56 -31.23
CA GLY A 437 16.99 5.24 -32.52
C GLY A 437 15.55 5.71 -32.81
N VAL A 438 14.68 5.70 -31.80
CA VAL A 438 13.24 6.03 -31.92
C VAL A 438 13.03 7.55 -31.90
N LEU A 439 13.68 8.23 -30.95
CA LEU A 439 13.59 9.68 -30.81
C LEU A 439 14.96 10.26 -30.46
N ARG A 440 15.59 10.90 -31.46
CA ARG A 440 16.89 11.56 -31.25
C ARG A 440 16.74 12.76 -30.32
N THR A 441 17.47 12.74 -29.20
CA THR A 441 17.48 13.82 -28.20
C THR A 441 18.89 14.06 -27.68
N ARG A 442 19.29 15.33 -27.57
CA ARG A 442 20.52 15.72 -26.88
C ARG A 442 20.24 15.88 -25.38
N PRO A 443 21.27 15.84 -24.51
CA PRO A 443 21.06 16.01 -23.07
C PRO A 443 20.27 17.26 -22.67
N GLU A 444 20.45 18.37 -23.39
CA GLU A 444 19.71 19.64 -23.19
C GLU A 444 18.22 19.54 -23.56
N ASP A 445 17.86 18.66 -24.50
CA ASP A 445 16.47 18.47 -24.93
C ASP A 445 15.67 17.60 -23.93
N ARG A 446 16.33 16.98 -22.93
CA ARG A 446 15.74 16.01 -21.98
C ARG A 446 15.19 16.65 -20.71
N ALA A 447 15.24 17.97 -20.60
CA ALA A 447 14.61 18.69 -19.50
C ALA A 447 13.09 18.59 -19.62
N VAL A 448 12.41 18.27 -18.52
CA VAL A 448 10.93 18.24 -18.46
C VAL A 448 10.43 18.94 -17.20
N SER A 449 9.26 19.55 -17.31
CA SER A 449 8.51 20.11 -16.18
C SER A 449 7.18 19.40 -16.02
N LEU A 450 6.67 19.38 -14.79
CA LEU A 450 5.43 18.67 -14.45
C LEU A 450 4.36 19.66 -14.02
N ARG A 451 3.16 19.49 -14.55
CA ARG A 451 1.97 20.24 -14.12
C ARG A 451 1.04 19.31 -13.38
N TRP A 452 0.86 19.59 -12.09
CA TRP A 452 -0.01 18.83 -11.21
C TRP A 452 -1.44 19.41 -11.24
N PRO A 453 -2.47 18.59 -11.47
CA PRO A 453 -3.86 19.06 -11.41
C PRO A 453 -4.28 19.41 -9.98
N ASP A 454 -5.24 20.34 -9.83
CA ASP A 454 -5.90 20.58 -8.53
C ASP A 454 -6.73 19.33 -8.17
N PRO A 455 -6.46 18.70 -7.00
CA PRO A 455 -7.20 17.53 -6.56
C PRO A 455 -8.64 17.86 -6.12
N LEU A 456 -8.96 19.13 -5.85
CA LEU A 456 -10.33 19.52 -5.49
C LEU A 456 -11.21 19.67 -6.73
N PRO A 457 -12.53 19.41 -6.60
CA PRO A 457 -13.48 19.82 -7.62
C PRO A 457 -13.47 21.35 -7.74
N THR A 458 -13.37 21.83 -8.98
CA THR A 458 -13.46 23.25 -9.31
C THR A 458 -14.92 23.61 -9.61
N ASP A 459 -15.37 24.79 -9.15
CA ASP A 459 -16.63 25.36 -9.63
C ASP A 459 -16.40 25.90 -11.05
N ASP A 460 -17.13 25.37 -12.02
CA ASP A 460 -17.02 25.76 -13.44
C ASP A 460 -17.23 27.27 -13.64
N ARG A 461 -18.07 27.91 -12.81
CA ARG A 461 -18.29 29.37 -12.87
C ARG A 461 -17.07 30.14 -12.39
N GLU A 462 -16.45 29.69 -11.31
CA GLU A 462 -15.23 30.30 -10.77
C GLU A 462 -14.05 30.10 -11.72
N ALA A 463 -13.93 28.90 -12.31
CA ALA A 463 -12.92 28.57 -13.31
C ALA A 463 -13.08 29.44 -14.57
N ALA A 464 -14.30 29.59 -15.11
CA ALA A 464 -14.57 30.43 -16.26
C ALA A 464 -14.29 31.92 -15.97
N HIS A 465 -14.67 32.41 -14.79
CA HIS A 465 -14.38 33.79 -14.38
C HIS A 465 -12.87 34.03 -14.24
N SER A 466 -12.13 33.11 -13.63
CA SER A 466 -10.66 33.20 -13.53
C SER A 466 -9.98 33.15 -14.90
N ALA A 467 -10.42 32.25 -15.79
CA ALA A 467 -9.92 32.15 -17.15
C ALA A 467 -10.15 33.44 -17.94
N ARG A 468 -11.34 34.05 -17.80
CA ARG A 468 -11.64 35.33 -18.43
C ARG A 468 -10.72 36.45 -17.92
N ALA A 469 -10.53 36.54 -16.60
CA ALA A 469 -9.62 37.51 -16.00
C ALA A 469 -8.16 37.32 -16.49
N LYS A 470 -7.68 36.08 -16.62
CA LYS A 470 -6.33 35.79 -17.17
C LYS A 470 -6.21 36.20 -18.64
N PHE A 471 -7.23 35.95 -19.45
CA PHE A 471 -7.26 36.38 -20.84
C PHE A 471 -7.25 37.91 -20.94
N ASP A 472 -8.04 38.61 -20.11
CA ASP A 472 -8.07 40.07 -20.06
C ASP A 472 -6.73 40.66 -19.56
N LEU A 473 -5.96 39.92 -18.74
CA LEU A 473 -4.58 40.24 -18.33
C LEU A 473 -3.51 39.91 -19.39
N GLY A 474 -3.90 39.39 -20.56
CA GLY A 474 -3.00 39.12 -21.69
C GLY A 474 -2.33 37.74 -21.68
N VAL A 475 -2.81 36.78 -20.88
CA VAL A 475 -2.32 35.39 -20.95
C VAL A 475 -2.76 34.75 -22.29
N PRO A 476 -1.86 34.08 -23.04
CA PRO A 476 -2.19 33.47 -24.33
C PRO A 476 -3.40 32.54 -24.25
N ARG A 477 -4.31 32.62 -25.24
CA ARG A 477 -5.56 31.86 -25.27
C ARG A 477 -5.35 30.36 -25.14
N ASP A 478 -4.38 29.82 -25.86
CA ASP A 478 -4.09 28.37 -25.86
C ASP A 478 -3.71 27.89 -24.45
N ARG A 479 -2.93 28.69 -23.72
CA ARG A 479 -2.55 28.40 -22.33
C ARG A 479 -3.74 28.46 -21.37
N VAL A 480 -4.67 29.39 -21.58
CA VAL A 480 -5.90 29.48 -20.78
C VAL A 480 -6.84 28.30 -21.06
N LEU A 481 -6.95 27.88 -22.31
CA LEU A 481 -7.76 26.73 -22.72
C LEU A 481 -7.18 25.41 -22.18
N GLU A 482 -5.86 25.23 -22.25
CA GLU A 482 -5.17 24.10 -21.62
C GLU A 482 -5.40 24.05 -20.10
N GLU A 483 -5.37 25.21 -19.42
CA GLU A 483 -5.63 25.28 -17.97
C GLU A 483 -7.07 24.90 -17.60
N LEU A 484 -8.02 25.08 -18.51
CA LEU A 484 -9.40 24.62 -18.38
C LEU A 484 -9.59 23.16 -18.80
N GLY A 485 -8.53 22.48 -19.27
CA GLY A 485 -8.58 21.09 -19.73
C GLY A 485 -8.99 20.91 -21.18
N TYR A 486 -9.08 21.98 -21.99
CA TYR A 486 -9.34 21.89 -23.42
C TYR A 486 -8.02 21.71 -24.20
N ALA A 487 -7.87 20.59 -24.90
CA ALA A 487 -6.71 20.35 -25.75
C ALA A 487 -6.92 20.90 -27.18
N PRO A 488 -5.87 21.35 -27.89
CA PRO A 488 -5.96 21.68 -29.32
C PRO A 488 -6.25 20.39 -30.11
N GLY A 489 -7.52 20.18 -30.47
CA GLY A 489 -8.00 18.99 -31.17
C GLY A 489 -9.07 18.17 -30.43
N ASP A 490 -9.52 18.62 -29.26
CA ASP A 490 -10.66 18.00 -28.58
C ASP A 490 -11.96 18.28 -29.36
N THR A 491 -12.28 17.42 -30.32
CA THR A 491 -13.65 17.25 -30.79
C THR A 491 -14.40 16.64 -29.62
N GLY A 492 -14.92 17.50 -28.74
CA GLY A 492 -15.55 17.09 -27.49
C GLY A 492 -16.43 15.86 -27.67
N VAL A 493 -16.40 14.99 -26.67
CA VAL A 493 -17.17 13.74 -26.58
C VAL A 493 -18.55 13.90 -27.21
N THR A 494 -18.75 13.28 -28.38
CA THR A 494 -20.09 12.93 -28.89
C THR A 494 -20.59 11.66 -28.25
#